data_AF-A0A2A5SR24-F1
#
_entry.id   AF-A0A2A5SR24-F1
#
_cell.length_a   1.000
_cell.length_b   1.000
_cell.length_c   1.000
_cell.angle_alpha   90.00
_cell.angle_beta   90.00
_cell.angle_gamma   90.00
#
_symmetry.space_group_name_H-M   'P 1'
#
loop_
_entity.id
_entity.type
_entity.pdbx_description
1 polymer ?
#
loop_
_entity_poly.entity_id
_entity_poly.type
_entity_poly.pdbx_seq_one_letter_code
_entity_poly.pdbx_strand_id
1 'polypeptide(L)'
;MKLTKNQEELLNLIYQVVLEQTVSPKEREYFIDAKKCIELGKNFDSEMSELLKELMYIPNSPVVNQFTEEARKRMLVGPSTGGTTHGFLNYQTKK
;
A
#
# COMPACT_ATOMS: atom_id res chain seq x y z
N MET A 1 -17.32 6.78 -0.82
CA MET A 1 -17.12 5.77 0.23
C MET A 1 -16.60 6.49 1.47
N LYS A 2 -17.09 6.18 2.68
CA LYS A 2 -16.55 6.76 3.92
C LYS A 2 -15.39 5.88 4.38
N LEU A 3 -14.18 6.44 4.44
CA LEU A 3 -13.01 5.72 4.93
C LEU A 3 -13.08 5.55 6.44
N THR A 4 -12.52 4.46 6.94
CA THR A 4 -12.24 4.32 8.38
C THR A 4 -11.02 5.17 8.76
N LYS A 5 -10.87 5.49 10.05
CA LYS A 5 -9.69 6.25 10.54
C LYS A 5 -8.37 5.62 10.10
N ASN A 6 -8.25 4.29 10.16
CA ASN A 6 -7.04 3.58 9.72
C ASN A 6 -6.79 3.74 8.21
N GLN A 7 -7.83 3.69 7.40
CA GLN A 7 -7.72 3.90 5.95
C GLN A 7 -7.38 5.35 5.60
N GLU A 8 -7.91 6.33 6.34
CA GLU A 8 -7.54 7.75 6.19
C GLU A 8 -6.06 7.98 6.54
N GLU A 9 -5.59 7.40 7.65
CA GLU A 9 -4.17 7.48 8.03
C GLU A 9 -3.25 6.84 6.98
N LEU A 10 -3.62 5.67 6.44
CA LEU A 10 -2.86 5.02 5.38
C LEU A 10 -2.88 5.80 4.07
N LEU A 11 -4.03 6.40 3.72
CA LEU A 11 -4.12 7.28 2.56
C LEU A 11 -3.18 8.48 2.71
N ASN A 12 -3.12 9.08 3.90
CA ASN A 12 -2.18 10.17 4.18
C ASN A 12 -0.72 9.72 4.03
N LEU A 13 -0.38 8.50 4.45
CA LEU A 13 0.96 7.94 4.23
C LEU A 13 1.24 7.74 2.73
N ILE A 14 0.26 7.31 1.92
CA ILE A 14 0.41 7.26 0.44
C ILE A 14 0.77 8.64 -0.11
N TYR A 15 0.07 9.71 0.30
CA TYR A 15 0.41 11.07 -0.13
C TYR A 15 1.84 11.45 0.25
N GLN A 16 2.31 11.10 1.46
CA GLN A 16 3.67 11.37 1.90
C GLN A 16 4.70 10.63 1.04
N VAL A 17 4.48 9.34 0.75
CA VAL A 17 5.36 8.55 -0.12
C VAL A 17 5.43 9.15 -1.53
N VAL A 18 4.30 9.61 -2.08
CA VAL A 18 4.27 10.25 -3.41
C VAL A 18 5.06 11.55 -3.47
N LEU A 19 5.15 12.29 -2.35
CA LEU A 19 5.88 13.56 -2.27
C LEU A 19 7.37 13.38 -1.95
N GLU A 20 7.75 12.26 -1.35
CA GLU A 20 9.11 11.98 -0.92
C GLU A 20 10.08 11.86 -2.11
N GLN A 21 11.19 12.59 -2.09
CA GLN A 21 12.13 12.65 -3.22
C GLN A 21 13.01 11.40 -3.33
N THR A 22 13.21 10.70 -2.21
CA THR A 22 14.05 9.49 -2.13
C THR A 22 13.37 8.24 -2.67
N VAL A 23 12.05 8.29 -2.92
CA VAL A 23 11.27 7.20 -3.53
C VAL A 23 11.53 7.14 -5.02
N SER A 24 11.85 5.94 -5.53
CA SER A 24 12.17 5.75 -6.94
C SER A 24 10.97 6.08 -7.85
N PRO A 25 11.20 6.44 -9.12
CA PRO A 25 10.12 6.72 -10.06
C PRO A 25 9.12 5.56 -10.18
N LYS A 26 9.62 4.32 -10.18
CA LYS A 26 8.78 3.12 -10.31
C LYS A 26 7.92 2.87 -9.08
N GLU A 27 8.49 3.00 -7.87
CA GLU A 27 7.68 2.95 -6.65
C GLU A 27 6.60 4.05 -6.68
N ARG A 28 7.00 5.28 -6.98
CA ARG A 28 6.08 6.43 -7.00
C ARG A 28 4.90 6.23 -7.94
N GLU A 29 5.12 5.65 -9.12
CA GLU A 29 4.07 5.30 -10.08
C GLU A 29 2.99 4.42 -9.44
N TYR A 30 3.38 3.34 -8.76
CA TYR A 30 2.43 2.47 -8.06
C TYR A 30 1.61 3.19 -6.98
N PHE A 31 2.25 4.06 -6.20
CA PHE A 31 1.54 4.85 -5.18
C PHE A 31 0.61 5.89 -5.81
N ILE A 32 0.98 6.53 -6.93
CA ILE A 32 0.13 7.46 -7.66
C ILE A 32 -1.11 6.75 -8.21
N ASP A 33 -0.94 5.56 -8.79
CA ASP A 33 -2.05 4.79 -9.37
C ASP A 33 -3.03 4.32 -8.30
N ALA A 34 -2.52 3.78 -7.18
CA ALA A 34 -3.35 3.38 -6.05
C ALA A 34 -4.12 4.58 -5.46
N LYS A 35 -3.43 5.71 -5.25
CA LYS A 35 -4.04 6.96 -4.78
C LYS A 35 -5.18 7.40 -5.70
N LYS A 36 -4.93 7.49 -7.00
CA LYS A 36 -5.93 7.93 -7.99
C LYS A 36 -7.14 7.02 -8.00
N CYS A 37 -6.94 5.70 -7.91
CA CYS A 37 -8.01 4.73 -7.86
C CYS A 37 -8.90 4.89 -6.61
N ILE A 38 -8.28 5.11 -5.45
CA ILE A 38 -8.98 5.36 -4.18
C ILE A 38 -9.77 6.68 -4.24
N GLU A 39 -9.17 7.75 -4.77
CA GLU A 39 -9.83 9.06 -4.95
C GLU A 39 -11.04 8.97 -5.90
N LEU A 40 -10.98 8.10 -6.92
CA LEU A 40 -12.09 7.82 -7.83
C LEU A 40 -13.19 6.93 -7.19
N GLY A 41 -13.03 6.56 -5.92
CA GLY A 41 -14.04 5.83 -5.15
C GLY A 41 -13.97 4.31 -5.28
N LYS A 42 -12.87 3.76 -5.81
CA LYS A 42 -12.64 2.31 -5.77
C LYS A 42 -12.44 1.81 -4.34
N ASN A 43 -12.62 0.51 -4.14
CA ASN A 43 -12.50 -0.12 -2.82
C ASN A 43 -11.07 0.01 -2.28
N PHE A 44 -10.92 0.69 -1.14
CA PHE A 44 -9.63 0.97 -0.53
C PHE A 44 -8.78 -0.29 -0.30
N ASP A 45 -9.37 -1.32 0.28
CA ASP A 45 -8.64 -2.53 0.67
C ASP A 45 -8.17 -3.34 -0.55
N SER A 46 -8.97 -3.34 -1.62
CA SER A 46 -8.58 -3.93 -2.91
C SER A 46 -7.40 -3.21 -3.54
N GLU A 47 -7.44 -1.87 -3.60
CA GLU A 47 -6.34 -1.07 -4.17
C GLU A 47 -5.06 -1.20 -3.34
N MET A 48 -5.19 -1.27 -2.01
CA MET A 48 -4.07 -1.55 -1.12
C MET A 48 -3.47 -2.94 -1.32
N SER A 49 -4.30 -3.97 -1.53
CA SER A 49 -3.82 -5.32 -1.83
C SER A 49 -3.01 -5.37 -3.12
N GLU A 50 -3.45 -4.69 -4.17
CA GLU A 50 -2.72 -4.61 -5.44
C GLU A 50 -1.44 -3.79 -5.31
N LEU A 51 -1.48 -2.64 -4.61
CA LEU A 51 -0.28 -1.85 -4.32
C LEU A 51 0.78 -2.70 -3.61
N LEU A 52 0.42 -3.37 -2.51
CA LEU A 52 1.35 -4.22 -1.75
C LEU A 52 1.91 -5.36 -2.60
N LYS A 53 1.11 -5.91 -3.53
CA LYS A 53 1.54 -6.97 -4.45
C LYS A 53 2.57 -6.44 -5.46
N GLU A 54 2.34 -5.29 -6.07
CA GLU A 54 3.32 -4.67 -6.99
C GLU A 54 4.65 -4.39 -6.27
N LEU A 55 4.59 -3.90 -5.02
CA LEU A 55 5.77 -3.63 -4.18
C LEU A 55 6.54 -4.91 -3.77
N MET A 56 5.94 -6.11 -3.84
CA MET A 56 6.67 -7.36 -3.59
C MET A 56 7.66 -7.73 -4.70
N TYR A 57 7.44 -7.22 -5.91
CA TYR A 57 8.23 -7.61 -7.09
C TYR A 57 9.35 -6.62 -7.42
N ILE A 58 9.55 -5.60 -6.59
CA ILE A 58 10.59 -4.58 -6.78
C ILE A 58 11.40 -4.35 -5.49
N PRO A 59 12.66 -3.86 -5.60
CA PRO A 59 13.39 -3.37 -4.44
C PRO A 59 12.69 -2.15 -3.85
N ASN A 60 12.40 -2.21 -2.55
CA ASN A 60 11.72 -1.13 -1.84
C ASN A 60 12.71 -0.21 -1.11
N SER A 61 12.53 1.09 -1.29
CA SER A 61 13.18 2.15 -0.54
C SER A 61 12.82 2.06 0.96
N PRO A 62 13.65 2.63 1.85
CA PRO A 62 13.35 2.64 3.29
C PRO A 62 11.98 3.20 3.63
N VAL A 63 11.53 4.21 2.88
CA VAL A 63 10.23 4.88 3.07
C VAL A 63 9.08 3.94 2.70
N VAL A 64 9.21 3.20 1.59
CA VAL A 64 8.21 2.20 1.18
C VAL A 64 8.19 0.99 2.12
N ASN A 65 9.34 0.59 2.68
CA ASN A 65 9.37 -0.43 3.74
C ASN A 65 8.63 0.02 4.99
N GLN A 66 8.83 1.27 5.43
CA GLN A 66 8.09 1.85 6.56
C GLN A 66 6.58 1.89 6.28
N PHE A 67 6.18 2.33 5.08
CA PHE A 67 4.78 2.29 4.66
C PHE A 67 4.19 0.89 4.76
N THR A 68 4.92 -0.12 4.29
CA THR A 68 4.44 -1.52 4.27
C THR A 68 4.25 -2.07 5.69
N GLU A 69 5.13 -1.73 6.63
CA GLU A 69 4.98 -2.09 8.04
C GLU A 69 3.79 -1.38 8.69
N GLU A 70 3.60 -0.09 8.39
CA GLU A 70 2.45 0.68 8.88
C GLU A 70 1.11 0.16 8.29
N ALA A 71 1.12 -0.28 7.03
CA ALA A 71 0.00 -0.97 6.40
C ALA A 71 -0.29 -2.30 7.09
N ARG A 72 0.73 -3.11 7.38
CA ARG A 72 0.56 -4.39 8.10
C ARG A 72 -0.07 -4.23 9.49
N LYS A 73 0.29 -3.17 10.22
CA LYS A 73 -0.28 -2.91 11.56
C LYS A 73 -1.75 -2.51 11.52
N ARG A 74 -2.18 -1.83 10.45
CA ARG A 74 -3.51 -1.21 10.35
C ARG A 74 -4.50 -2.00 9.51
N MET A 75 -4.00 -2.80 8.56
CA MET A 75 -4.82 -3.59 7.63
C MET A 75 -4.81 -5.07 7.99
N LEU A 76 -5.98 -5.70 7.86
CA LEU A 76 -6.10 -7.16 7.83
C LEU A 76 -5.84 -7.74 6.43
N VAL A 77 -5.61 -6.88 5.44
CA VAL A 77 -5.50 -7.23 4.02
C VAL A 77 -4.04 -7.16 3.61
N GLY A 78 -3.49 -8.29 3.17
CA GLY A 78 -2.13 -8.35 2.64
C GLY A 78 -2.11 -8.52 1.12
N PRO A 79 -0.91 -8.60 0.52
CA PRO A 79 -0.76 -8.64 -0.93
C PRO A 79 -1.48 -9.84 -1.56
N SER A 80 -2.00 -9.63 -2.78
CA SER A 80 -2.68 -10.65 -3.59
C SER A 80 -3.96 -11.24 -2.97
N THR A 81 -4.60 -10.53 -2.05
CA THR A 81 -5.85 -10.99 -1.42
C THR A 81 -7.11 -10.36 -1.98
N GLY A 82 -6.98 -9.36 -2.86
CA GLY A 82 -8.11 -8.64 -3.44
C GLY A 82 -9.03 -8.00 -2.39
N GLY A 83 -8.49 -7.64 -1.23
CA GLY A 83 -9.30 -7.09 -0.12
C GLY A 83 -9.73 -8.10 0.96
N THR A 84 -9.26 -9.35 0.93
CA THR A 84 -9.61 -10.38 1.93
C THR A 84 -8.60 -10.45 3.09
N THR A 85 -9.07 -10.87 4.27
CA THR A 85 -8.38 -10.70 5.57
C THR A 85 -7.18 -11.63 5.84
N HIS A 86 -6.58 -12.26 4.81
CA HIS A 86 -5.62 -13.37 4.99
C HIS A 86 -4.19 -13.12 4.47
N GLY A 87 -3.85 -11.91 4.01
CA GLY A 87 -2.74 -11.75 3.05
C GLY A 87 -1.33 -11.60 3.59
N PHE A 88 -1.15 -11.28 4.87
CA PHE A 88 0.20 -11.00 5.40
C PHE A 88 0.99 -12.24 5.82
N LEU A 89 0.35 -13.40 5.92
CA LEU A 89 1.01 -14.67 6.28
C LEU A 89 2.10 -15.08 5.26
N ASN A 90 2.01 -14.61 4.01
CA ASN A 90 2.97 -14.91 2.95
C ASN A 90 4.00 -13.80 2.67
N TYR A 91 3.91 -12.64 3.32
CA TYR A 91 4.90 -11.56 3.13
C TYR A 91 6.24 -11.88 3.83
N GLN A 92 6.25 -12.83 4.77
CA GLN A 92 7.46 -13.38 5.35
C GLN A 92 7.88 -14.66 4.64
N THR A 93 8.65 -14.54 3.56
CA THR A 93 9.77 -15.45 3.23
C THR A 93 10.41 -15.05 1.90
N LYS A 94 11.30 -14.06 1.91
CA LYS A 94 12.55 -14.18 1.16
C LYS A 94 13.66 -13.65 2.06
N LYS A 95 14.21 -14.57 2.86
CA LYS A 95 15.55 -14.44 3.43
C LYS A 95 16.57 -14.43 2.31
#